data_AF-A0A7J2TED9-F1
#
_entry.id   AF-A0A7J2TED9-F1
#
_cell.length_a   1.000
_cell.length_b   1.000
_cell.length_c   1.000
_cell.angle_alpha   90.00
_cell.angle_beta   90.00
_cell.angle_gamma   90.00
#
_symmetry.space_group_name_H-M   'P 1'
#
loop_
_entity.id
_entity.type
_entity.pdbx_description
1 polymer ?
#
loop_
_entity_poly.entity_id
_entity_poly.type
_entity_poly.pdbx_seq_one_letter_code
_entity_poly.pdbx_strand_id
1 'polypeptide(L)'
;MVEHVVNLEIAEAYSRLRTLLLRKGCKIIAEEPLIAVSVQQGSLWGVSPKTAKKIMHYRLSPANSGTGISYSSALSSDWKNLTLIGSLFAVILTAFCWWISADLEEFLAAQGHSYWSWIALVNGYVDYQALRAFRDLAWMLAVFLMVVIAVEAVIAAYVRLRLDAVAEENLRAL
;
A
#
# COMPACT_ATOMS: atom_id res chain seq x y z
N MET A 1 11.61 2.18 -17.83
CA MET A 1 12.15 0.92 -18.39
C MET A 1 13.66 1.03 -18.26
N VAL A 2 14.27 0.11 -17.52
CA VAL A 2 15.72 0.11 -17.25
C VAL A 2 16.32 -1.12 -17.93
N GLU A 3 17.48 -0.96 -18.55
CA GLU A 3 18.19 -2.01 -19.27
C GLU A 3 19.48 -2.36 -18.52
N HIS A 4 19.77 -3.66 -18.43
CA HIS A 4 20.97 -4.19 -17.81
C HIS A 4 21.61 -5.23 -18.73
N VAL A 5 22.89 -5.07 -19.06
CA VAL A 5 23.61 -6.00 -19.94
C VAL A 5 24.39 -7.00 -19.09
N VAL A 6 24.19 -8.28 -19.36
CA VAL A 6 24.89 -9.38 -18.69
C VAL A 6 25.75 -10.12 -19.71
N ASN A 7 27.00 -10.44 -19.35
CA ASN A 7 27.92 -11.23 -20.18
C ASN A 7 27.59 -12.73 -20.13
N LEU A 8 26.37 -13.07 -20.54
CA LEU A 8 25.87 -14.44 -20.65
C LEU A 8 25.13 -14.59 -21.98
N GLU A 9 25.15 -15.79 -22.55
CA GLU A 9 24.30 -16.14 -23.68
C GLU A 9 22.82 -16.08 -23.26
N ILE A 10 21.92 -15.77 -24.20
CA ILE A 10 20.49 -15.57 -23.92
C ILE A 10 19.88 -16.79 -23.20
N ALA A 11 20.24 -18.00 -23.62
CA ALA A 11 19.74 -19.23 -23.00
C ALA A 11 20.23 -19.38 -21.55
N GLU A 12 21.50 -19.08 -21.30
CA GLU A 12 22.07 -19.14 -19.96
C GLU A 12 21.48 -18.04 -19.06
N ALA A 13 21.44 -16.80 -19.53
CA ALA A 13 20.86 -15.65 -18.85
C ALA A 13 19.40 -15.92 -18.46
N TYR A 14 18.61 -16.46 -19.39
CA TYR A 14 17.23 -16.83 -19.14
C TYR A 14 17.11 -17.91 -18.06
N SER A 15 17.89 -18.99 -18.16
CA SER A 15 17.84 -20.10 -17.21
C SER A 15 18.24 -19.69 -15.78
N ARG A 16 19.27 -18.85 -15.64
CA ARG A 16 19.72 -18.29 -14.37
C ARG A 16 18.68 -17.35 -13.79
N LEU A 17 18.10 -16.47 -14.62
CA LEU A 17 17.09 -15.51 -14.18
C LEU A 17 15.86 -16.25 -13.66
N ARG A 18 15.37 -17.24 -14.42
CA ARG A 18 14.23 -18.08 -14.02
C ARG A 18 14.50 -18.78 -12.69
N THR A 19 15.66 -19.41 -12.55
CA THR A 19 16.06 -20.12 -11.31
C THR A 19 16.13 -19.15 -10.12
N LEU A 20 16.70 -17.96 -10.31
CA LEU A 20 16.80 -16.94 -9.28
C LEU A 20 15.43 -16.44 -8.83
N LEU A 21 14.53 -16.16 -9.79
CA LEU A 21 13.18 -15.68 -9.50
C LEU A 21 12.37 -16.73 -8.73
N LEU A 22 12.45 -18.00 -9.12
CA LEU A 22 11.81 -19.11 -8.40
C LEU A 22 12.39 -19.28 -6.99
N ARG A 23 13.72 -19.22 -6.85
CA ARG A 23 14.40 -19.30 -5.53
C ARG A 23 13.98 -18.18 -4.59
N LYS A 24 13.71 -16.99 -5.12
CA LYS A 24 13.19 -15.85 -4.35
C LYS A 24 11.67 -15.91 -4.10
N GLY A 25 11.01 -17.02 -4.43
CA GLY A 25 9.58 -17.22 -4.19
C GLY A 25 8.67 -16.45 -5.14
N CYS A 26 9.17 -16.00 -6.30
CA CYS A 26 8.32 -15.37 -7.30
C CYS A 26 7.50 -16.43 -8.05
N LYS A 27 6.24 -16.12 -8.37
CA LYS A 27 5.36 -16.98 -9.16
C LYS A 27 5.37 -16.54 -10.61
N ILE A 28 5.69 -17.44 -11.54
CA ILE A 28 5.64 -17.13 -12.98
C ILE A 28 4.17 -16.98 -13.42
N ILE A 29 3.82 -15.88 -14.08
CA ILE A 29 2.47 -15.57 -14.57
C ILE A 29 2.39 -15.74 -16.09
N ALA A 30 3.43 -15.33 -16.81
CA ALA A 30 3.56 -15.49 -18.25
C ALA A 30 5.03 -15.69 -18.62
N GLU A 31 5.28 -16.51 -19.62
CA GLU A 31 6.62 -16.91 -20.02
C GLU A 31 6.66 -17.09 -21.54
N GLU A 32 7.57 -16.37 -22.20
CA GLU A 32 7.97 -16.57 -23.58
C GLU A 32 9.45 -16.96 -23.56
N PRO A 33 9.77 -18.26 -23.74
CA PRO A 33 11.13 -18.76 -23.60
C PRO A 33 12.13 -17.93 -24.40
N LEU A 34 13.25 -17.56 -23.76
CA LEU A 34 14.35 -16.76 -24.33
C LEU A 34 14.01 -15.29 -24.67
N ILE A 35 12.74 -14.88 -24.56
CA ILE A 35 12.28 -13.54 -24.97
C ILE A 35 11.80 -12.74 -23.76
N ALA A 36 10.92 -13.32 -22.94
CA ALA A 36 10.32 -12.60 -21.82
C ALA A 36 9.89 -13.54 -20.68
N VAL A 37 9.95 -13.03 -19.45
CA VAL A 37 9.38 -13.68 -18.28
C VAL A 37 8.68 -12.65 -17.41
N SER A 38 7.42 -12.94 -17.07
CA SER A 38 6.59 -12.10 -16.20
C SER A 38 6.31 -12.85 -14.92
N VAL A 39 6.66 -12.25 -13.78
CA VAL A 39 6.53 -12.89 -12.47
C VAL A 39 5.78 -12.01 -11.48
N GLN A 40 5.03 -12.66 -10.60
CA GLN A 40 4.42 -12.07 -9.43
C GLN A 40 5.34 -12.21 -8.23
N GLN A 41 5.49 -11.16 -7.45
CA GLN A 41 6.18 -11.18 -6.17
C GLN A 41 5.30 -10.56 -5.09
N GLY A 42 5.41 -11.06 -3.86
CA GLY A 42 4.86 -10.42 -2.68
C GLY A 42 3.41 -10.78 -2.38
N SER A 43 2.83 -10.05 -1.43
CA SER A 43 1.52 -10.28 -0.83
C SER A 43 0.67 -9.00 -0.83
N LEU A 44 -0.65 -9.18 -0.80
CA LEU A 44 -1.62 -8.08 -0.68
C LEU A 44 -1.39 -7.26 0.60
N TRP A 45 -0.89 -7.89 1.66
CA TRP A 45 -0.61 -7.27 2.96
C TRP A 45 0.82 -6.73 3.09
N GLY A 46 1.61 -6.78 2.00
CA GLY A 46 2.99 -6.34 2.05
C GLY A 46 3.11 -4.82 2.15
N VAL A 47 3.80 -4.34 3.19
CA VAL A 47 4.03 -2.91 3.48
C VAL A 47 5.38 -2.38 3.00
N SER A 48 6.15 -3.18 2.25
CA SER A 48 7.48 -2.79 1.76
C SER A 48 7.64 -3.09 0.27
N PRO A 49 8.56 -2.44 -0.45
CA PRO A 49 8.82 -2.73 -1.86
C PRO A 49 9.19 -4.19 -2.14
N LYS A 50 9.74 -4.90 -1.14
CA LYS A 50 10.13 -6.32 -1.23
C LYS A 50 8.97 -7.27 -0.93
N THR A 51 7.93 -6.81 -0.23
CA THR A 51 6.83 -7.65 0.25
C THR A 51 5.49 -7.32 -0.41
N ALA A 52 5.32 -6.11 -0.98
CA ALA A 52 4.10 -5.69 -1.64
C ALA A 52 3.85 -6.49 -2.93
N LYS A 53 2.58 -6.84 -3.18
CA LYS A 53 2.18 -7.61 -4.37
C LYS A 53 2.40 -6.79 -5.64
N LYS A 54 3.36 -7.22 -6.46
CA LYS A 54 3.72 -6.59 -7.73
C LYS A 54 3.97 -7.61 -8.82
N ILE A 55 3.88 -7.14 -10.06
CA ILE A 55 4.21 -7.88 -11.27
C ILE A 55 5.49 -7.27 -11.82
N MET A 56 6.48 -8.10 -12.11
CA MET A 56 7.72 -7.72 -12.75
C MET A 56 7.79 -8.38 -14.11
N HIS A 57 8.05 -7.60 -15.14
CA HIS A 57 8.27 -8.06 -16.50
C HIS A 57 9.75 -7.92 -16.81
N TYR A 58 10.37 -9.01 -17.25
CA TYR A 58 11.73 -9.04 -17.76
C TYR A 58 11.67 -9.42 -19.23
N ARG A 59 12.40 -8.68 -20.07
CA ARG A 59 12.53 -8.96 -21.50
C ARG A 59 14.00 -9.04 -21.86
N LEU A 60 14.37 -10.14 -22.50
CA LEU A 60 15.73 -10.44 -22.92
C LEU A 60 15.87 -10.09 -24.40
N SER A 61 17.00 -9.52 -24.77
CA SER A 61 17.37 -9.21 -26.14
C SER A 61 18.87 -9.43 -26.34
N PRO A 62 19.30 -9.85 -27.55
CA PRO A 62 20.71 -9.91 -27.86
C PRO A 62 21.35 -8.53 -27.75
N ALA A 63 22.51 -8.44 -27.10
CA ALA A 63 23.35 -7.25 -27.04
C ALA A 63 24.77 -7.61 -27.53
N ASN A 64 25.51 -6.63 -28.06
CA ASN A 64 26.77 -6.85 -28.80
C ASN A 64 27.75 -7.85 -28.15
N SER A 65 27.85 -7.88 -26.81
CA SER A 65 28.76 -8.78 -26.07
C SER A 65 28.05 -9.72 -25.08
N GLY A 66 26.73 -9.88 -25.16
CA GLY A 66 25.96 -10.67 -24.21
C GLY A 66 24.45 -10.53 -24.37
N THR A 67 23.73 -10.49 -23.25
CA THR A 67 22.27 -10.38 -23.23
C THR A 67 21.84 -9.11 -22.53
N GLY A 68 21.10 -8.25 -23.23
CA GLY A 68 20.39 -7.12 -22.64
C GLY A 68 19.12 -7.63 -21.96
N ILE A 69 18.94 -7.30 -20.68
CA ILE A 69 17.73 -7.61 -19.92
C ILE A 69 17.10 -6.29 -19.53
N SER A 70 15.95 -6.00 -20.13
CA SER A 70 15.13 -4.86 -19.77
C SER A 70 14.05 -5.30 -18.78
N TYR A 71 13.74 -4.43 -17.83
CA TYR A 71 12.71 -4.73 -16.83
C TYR A 71 11.76 -3.57 -16.57
N SER A 72 10.56 -3.94 -16.15
CA SER A 72 9.56 -3.02 -15.61
C SER A 72 8.79 -3.69 -14.48
N SER A 73 8.52 -2.93 -13.43
CA SER A 73 7.68 -3.39 -12.33
C SER A 73 6.36 -2.61 -12.32
N ALA A 74 5.29 -3.25 -11.85
CA ALA A 74 4.00 -2.61 -11.61
C ALA A 74 3.38 -3.17 -10.33
N LEU A 75 2.87 -2.30 -9.45
CA LEU A 75 2.02 -2.76 -8.34
C LEU A 75 0.77 -3.43 -8.91
N SER A 76 0.39 -4.55 -8.31
CA SER A 76 -0.86 -5.24 -8.66
C SER A 76 -2.06 -4.32 -8.41
N SER A 77 -3.08 -4.43 -9.27
CA SER A 77 -4.33 -3.69 -9.14
C SER A 77 -4.98 -3.92 -7.78
N ASP A 78 -4.97 -5.17 -7.31
CA ASP A 78 -5.58 -5.57 -6.03
C ASP A 78 -4.94 -4.85 -4.84
N TRP A 79 -3.61 -4.72 -4.83
CA TRP A 79 -2.88 -4.03 -3.76
C TRP A 79 -3.20 -2.53 -3.75
N LYS A 80 -3.27 -1.90 -4.94
CA LYS A 80 -3.67 -0.49 -5.09
C LYS A 80 -5.11 -0.28 -4.61
N ASN A 81 -6.02 -1.15 -5.04
CA ASN A 81 -7.44 -1.06 -4.71
C ASN A 81 -7.68 -1.25 -3.21
N LEU A 82 -7.00 -2.22 -2.59
CA LEU A 82 -7.11 -2.45 -1.14
C LEU A 82 -6.67 -1.21 -0.34
N THR A 83 -5.52 -0.64 -0.69
CA THR A 83 -5.00 0.58 -0.05
C THR A 83 -5.96 1.76 -0.25
N LEU A 84 -6.44 1.96 -1.48
CA LEU A 84 -7.35 3.07 -1.80
C LEU A 84 -8.69 2.96 -1.06
N ILE A 85 -9.29 1.77 -1.04
CA ILE A 85 -10.55 1.52 -0.34
C ILE A 85 -10.36 1.70 1.17
N GLY A 86 -9.29 1.15 1.74
CA GLY A 86 -8.97 1.31 3.16
C GLY A 86 -8.82 2.77 3.57
N SER A 87 -8.01 3.54 2.84
CA SER A 87 -7.83 4.96 3.12
C SER A 87 -9.12 5.77 2.93
N LEU A 88 -9.96 5.44 1.93
CA LEU A 88 -11.26 6.09 1.74
C LEU A 88 -12.18 5.87 2.95
N PHE A 89 -12.29 4.64 3.44
CA PHE A 89 -13.08 4.34 4.64
C PHE A 89 -12.52 5.07 5.87
N ALA A 90 -11.20 5.11 6.03
CA ALA A 90 -10.58 5.82 7.13
C ALA A 90 -10.88 7.33 7.10
N VAL A 91 -10.86 7.96 5.92
CA VAL A 91 -11.22 9.39 5.75
C VAL A 91 -12.67 9.63 6.13
N ILE A 92 -13.60 8.80 5.67
CA ILE A 92 -15.02 8.91 6.00
C ILE A 92 -15.22 8.78 7.52
N LEU A 93 -14.60 7.78 8.14
CA LEU A 93 -14.70 7.56 9.57
C LEU A 93 -14.08 8.70 10.38
N THR A 94 -12.95 9.24 9.92
CA THR A 94 -12.31 10.42 10.52
C THR A 94 -13.25 11.62 10.50
N ALA A 95 -13.85 11.92 9.34
CA ALA A 95 -14.79 13.03 9.19
C ALA A 95 -16.02 12.84 10.09
N PHE A 96 -16.52 11.61 10.19
CA PHE A 96 -17.64 11.28 11.07
C PHE A 96 -17.30 11.47 12.55
N CYS A 97 -16.14 10.99 13.00
CA CYS A 97 -15.68 11.17 14.38
C CYS A 97 -15.44 12.66 14.70
N TRP A 98 -14.87 13.41 13.75
CA TRP A 98 -14.69 14.84 13.89
C TRP A 98 -16.02 15.57 14.02
N TRP A 99 -17.01 15.24 13.18
CA TRP A 99 -18.34 15.85 13.23
C TRP A 99 -19.03 15.61 14.58
N ILE A 100 -19.00 14.37 15.09
CA ILE A 100 -19.52 14.03 16.43
C ILE A 100 -18.84 14.89 17.50
N SER A 101 -17.51 14.97 17.46
CA SER A 101 -16.75 15.72 18.46
C SER A 101 -17.10 17.22 18.44
N ALA A 102 -17.21 17.81 17.25
CA ALA A 102 -17.54 19.22 17.07
C ALA A 102 -18.97 19.56 17.52
N ASP A 103 -19.96 18.72 17.17
CA ASP A 103 -21.37 18.90 17.59
C ASP A 103 -21.50 18.86 19.12
N LEU A 104 -20.81 17.91 19.78
CA LEU A 104 -20.84 17.80 21.24
C LEU A 104 -20.07 18.93 21.93
N GLU A 105 -19.00 19.44 21.33
CA GLU A 105 -18.30 20.62 21.85
C GLU A 105 -19.18 21.87 21.81
N GLU A 106 -19.87 22.09 20.70
CA GLU A 106 -20.82 23.20 20.57
C GLU A 106 -21.96 23.09 21.58
N PHE A 107 -22.49 21.88 21.78
CA PHE A 107 -23.49 21.61 22.81
C PHE A 107 -23.00 21.95 24.22
N LEU A 108 -21.80 21.50 24.57
CA LEU A 108 -21.20 21.74 25.89
C LEU A 108 -20.88 23.22 26.14
N ALA A 109 -20.49 23.96 25.10
CA ALA A 109 -20.07 25.35 25.21
C ALA A 109 -21.24 26.34 25.14
N ALA A 110 -22.18 26.14 24.20
CA ALA A 110 -23.23 27.09 23.88
C ALA A 110 -24.63 26.65 24.31
N GLN A 111 -24.78 25.43 24.87
CA GLN A 111 -26.09 24.82 25.17
C GLN A 111 -27.03 24.78 23.96
N GLY A 112 -26.46 24.67 22.75
CA GLY A 112 -27.19 24.65 21.48
C GLY A 112 -27.95 23.34 21.25
N HIS A 113 -28.52 23.19 20.06
CA HIS A 113 -29.06 21.90 19.62
C HIS A 113 -27.92 20.95 19.23
N SER A 114 -28.02 19.68 19.63
CA SER A 114 -27.05 18.64 19.27
C SER A 114 -27.76 17.41 18.74
N TYR A 115 -27.20 16.86 17.67
CA TYR A 115 -27.67 15.61 17.09
C TYR A 115 -27.22 14.37 17.86
N TRP A 116 -26.17 14.50 18.68
CA TRP A 116 -25.52 13.40 19.37
C TRP A 116 -25.72 13.41 20.89
N SER A 117 -26.33 14.45 21.45
CA SER A 117 -26.55 14.58 22.90
C SER A 117 -27.42 13.46 23.49
N TRP A 118 -28.24 12.81 22.67
CA TRP A 118 -29.05 11.68 23.09
C TRP A 118 -28.23 10.46 23.55
N ILE A 119 -26.97 10.34 23.13
CA ILE A 119 -26.06 9.26 23.56
C ILE A 119 -25.78 9.31 25.07
N ALA A 120 -25.87 10.50 25.68
CA ALA A 120 -25.63 10.71 27.11
C ALA A 120 -26.91 11.01 27.90
N LEU A 121 -28.08 10.67 27.38
CA LEU A 121 -29.35 10.80 28.11
C LEU A 121 -29.50 9.66 29.13
N VAL A 122 -29.47 10.00 30.42
CA VAL A 122 -29.70 9.08 31.53
C VAL A 122 -30.91 9.58 32.31
N ASN A 123 -31.98 8.78 32.33
CA ASN A 123 -33.24 9.11 33.01
C ASN A 123 -33.84 10.48 32.61
N GLY A 124 -33.69 10.88 31.36
CA GLY A 124 -34.20 12.16 30.84
C GLY A 124 -33.32 13.38 31.12
N TYR A 125 -32.20 13.20 31.82
CA TYR A 125 -31.19 14.24 32.04
C TYR A 125 -29.94 13.95 31.22
N VAL A 126 -29.27 15.01 30.76
CA VAL A 126 -28.01 14.88 30.04
C VAL A 126 -26.87 14.73 31.04
N ASP A 127 -26.16 13.60 30.97
CA ASP A 127 -24.93 13.40 31.72
C ASP A 127 -23.77 14.11 31.00
N TYR A 128 -23.42 15.30 31.49
CA TYR A 128 -22.34 16.12 30.96
C TYR A 128 -20.95 15.45 31.06
N GLN A 129 -20.74 14.56 32.03
CA GLN A 129 -19.47 13.86 32.19
C GLN A 129 -19.33 12.77 31.12
N ALA A 130 -20.39 11.99 30.89
CA ALA A 130 -20.44 11.00 29.82
C ALA A 130 -20.28 11.67 28.44
N LEU A 131 -20.96 12.80 28.22
CA LEU A 131 -20.90 13.53 26.97
C LEU A 131 -19.48 14.07 26.67
N ARG A 132 -18.79 14.60 27.69
CA ARG A 132 -17.39 15.03 27.56
C ARG A 132 -16.46 13.86 27.24
N ALA A 133 -16.63 12.73 27.91
CA ALA A 133 -15.82 11.53 27.64
C ALA A 133 -16.02 11.03 26.20
N PHE A 134 -17.25 11.03 25.69
CA PHE A 134 -17.55 10.61 24.32
C PHE A 134 -16.99 11.58 23.27
N ARG A 135 -17.09 12.90 23.52
CA ARG A 135 -16.49 13.95 22.68
C ARG A 135 -14.97 13.78 22.58
N ASP A 136 -14.30 13.55 23.71
CA ASP A 136 -12.84 13.35 23.75
C ASP A 136 -12.44 12.03 23.08
N LEU A 137 -13.22 10.95 23.26
CA LEU A 137 -13.01 9.69 22.56
C LEU A 137 -13.14 9.84 21.04
N ALA A 138 -14.19 10.50 20.56
CA ALA A 138 -14.40 10.75 19.14
C ALA A 138 -13.25 11.59 18.55
N TRP A 139 -12.79 12.60 19.28
CA TRP A 139 -11.64 13.42 18.89
C TRP A 139 -10.35 12.59 18.81
N MET A 140 -10.04 11.81 19.85
CA MET A 140 -8.86 10.95 19.88
C MET A 140 -8.88 9.92 18.74
N LEU A 141 -10.05 9.34 18.45
CA LEU A 141 -10.21 8.40 17.34
C LEU A 141 -9.99 9.08 15.99
N ALA A 142 -10.51 10.30 15.79
CA ALA A 142 -10.27 11.08 14.58
C ALA A 142 -8.77 11.37 14.38
N VAL A 143 -8.07 11.81 15.43
CA VAL A 143 -6.62 12.06 15.39
C VAL A 143 -5.85 10.78 15.09
N PHE A 144 -6.19 9.66 15.74
CA PHE A 144 -5.57 8.37 15.51
C PHE A 144 -5.73 7.92 14.05
N LEU A 145 -6.94 8.03 13.49
CA LEU A 145 -7.20 7.68 12.09
C LEU A 145 -6.44 8.59 11.11
N MET A 146 -6.32 9.89 11.39
CA MET A 146 -5.47 10.78 10.58
C MET A 146 -4.01 10.33 10.55
N VAL A 147 -3.46 9.90 11.70
CA VAL A 147 -2.10 9.36 11.77
C VAL A 147 -1.98 8.08 10.95
N VAL A 148 -2.96 7.18 11.03
CA VAL A 148 -2.98 5.94 10.22
C VAL A 148 -2.99 6.26 8.73
N ILE A 149 -3.85 7.18 8.28
CA ILE A 149 -3.91 7.63 6.86
C ILE A 149 -2.56 8.21 6.42
N ALA A 150 -1.93 9.04 7.26
CA ALA A 150 -0.62 9.61 6.95
C ALA A 150 0.46 8.54 6.80
N VAL A 151 0.49 7.55 7.71
CA VAL A 151 1.41 6.41 7.64
C VAL A 151 1.18 5.58 6.38
N GLU A 152 -0.08 5.27 6.04
CA GLU A 152 -0.43 4.56 4.80
C GLU A 152 0.04 5.32 3.55
N ALA A 153 -0.16 6.64 3.52
CA ALA A 153 0.29 7.47 2.41
C ALA A 153 1.83 7.43 2.26
N VAL A 154 2.57 7.50 3.37
CA VAL A 154 4.03 7.38 3.37
C VAL A 154 4.47 6.00 2.87
N ILE A 155 3.82 4.92 3.32
CA ILE A 155 4.11 3.55 2.85
C ILE A 155 3.84 3.43 1.35
N ALA A 156 2.69 3.90 0.88
CA ALA A 156 2.32 3.85 -0.53
C ALA A 156 3.30 4.65 -1.41
N ALA A 157 3.70 5.84 -0.96
CA ALA A 157 4.72 6.64 -1.63
C ALA A 157 6.08 5.93 -1.65
N TYR A 158 6.53 5.39 -0.52
CA TYR A 158 7.79 4.65 -0.40
C TYR A 158 7.83 3.43 -1.33
N VAL A 159 6.76 2.63 -1.34
CA VAL A 159 6.62 1.47 -2.23
C VAL A 159 6.64 1.88 -3.69
N ARG A 160 5.96 2.98 -4.06
CA ARG A 160 5.95 3.50 -5.43
C ARG A 160 7.31 4.02 -5.87
N LEU A 161 8.04 4.71 -5.00
CA LEU A 161 9.38 5.26 -5.30
C LEU A 161 10.43 4.16 -5.48
N ARG A 162 10.30 3.03 -4.77
CA ARG A 162 11.26 1.90 -4.83
C ARG A 162 10.71 0.67 -5.52
N LEU A 163 9.78 0.85 -6.45
CA LEU A 163 9.10 -0.23 -7.15
C LEU A 163 10.07 -1.19 -7.85
N ASP A 164 11.03 -0.60 -8.56
CA ASP A 164 12.01 -1.26 -9.42
C ASP A 164 13.24 -1.78 -8.68
N ALA A 165 13.42 -1.41 -7.40
CA ALA A 165 14.60 -1.75 -6.62
C ALA A 165 14.81 -3.28 -6.49
N VAL A 166 13.72 -4.06 -6.48
CA VAL A 166 13.84 -5.52 -6.40
C VAL A 166 14.26 -6.13 -7.73
N ALA A 167 13.74 -5.61 -8.85
CA ALA A 167 14.14 -6.10 -10.16
C ALA A 167 15.62 -5.78 -10.41
N GLU A 168 16.07 -4.60 -9.98
CA GLU A 168 17.49 -4.23 -9.98
C GLU A 168 18.34 -5.16 -9.09
N GLU A 169 17.89 -5.46 -7.87
CA GLU A 169 18.56 -6.40 -6.95
C GLU A 169 18.61 -7.83 -7.51
N ASN A 170 17.62 -8.24 -8.32
CA ASN A 170 17.63 -9.54 -8.99
C ASN A 170 18.66 -9.58 -10.12
N LEU A 171 18.76 -8.51 -10.91
CA LEU A 171 19.69 -8.44 -12.03
C LEU A 171 21.14 -8.29 -11.59
N ARG A 172 21.41 -7.55 -10.51
CA ARG A 172 22.75 -7.47 -9.89
C ARG A 172 23.23 -8.81 -9.30
N ALA A 173 22.31 -9.73 -9.05
CA ALA A 173 22.61 -11.06 -8.51
C ALA A 173 22.71 -12.14 -9.61
N LEU A 174 22.52 -11.75 -10.88
CA LEU A 174 22.66 -12.60 -12.05
C LEU A 174 24.13 -12.69 -12.51
#